data_AF-A0A7S3XYT0-F1
#
_entry.id   AF-A0A7S3XYT0-F1
#
_cell.length_a   1.000
_cell.length_b   1.000
_cell.length_c   1.000
_cell.angle_alpha   90.00
_cell.angle_beta   90.00
_cell.angle_gamma   90.00
#
_symmetry.space_group_name_H-M   'P 1'
#
loop_
_entity.id
_entity.type
_entity.pdbx_description
1 polymer ?
#
loop_
_entity_poly.entity_id
_entity_poly.type
_entity_poly.pdbx_seq_one_letter_code
_entity_poly.pdbx_strand_id
1 'polypeptide(L)'
;PGMVNVREKKCEHGGCGKGASFNFEGMANGRFCGQHKMEGMVNVKNKRCEHAGCSKVPTFNYDGEQQRRFCAHHKLPGMVNVREKRCEHVGCGKGASCNFEGMANVRFCWQHKVEGMVDVTTRRKRCEEAGCGRQPSFNFESEQRGRFCSQHKVEGMVDVIHKKDKRCEFAGCDKHPTFNYEGRARRFCVSHKLQGMVSVSSRRCEHGGCEIKASYNFQDEKPARFCAEHKQEGMVNINRGRGITSAEKCQYPSCAKTPMFAELGQPRKFCGLHKAEGMVNVKFKSCQFSKECNKRAIFRYATERGAKFCGQHKLEGMINVKVKIC
;
A
#
# COMPACT_ATOMS: atom_id res chain seq x y z
N PRO A 1 -37.24 7.19 -4.00
CA PRO A 1 -38.11 6.14 -3.41
C PRO A 1 -37.35 4.82 -3.27
N GLY A 2 -37.00 4.45 -2.04
CA GLY A 2 -36.03 3.40 -1.75
C GLY A 2 -36.57 1.99 -1.94
N MET A 3 -35.88 1.19 -2.74
CA MET A 3 -36.13 -0.24 -2.92
C MET A 3 -35.81 -0.96 -1.60
N VAL A 4 -36.83 -1.32 -0.83
CA VAL A 4 -36.67 -2.07 0.44
C VAL A 4 -36.59 -3.55 0.11
N ASN A 5 -35.49 -4.20 0.52
CA ASN A 5 -35.33 -5.64 0.37
C ASN A 5 -36.27 -6.39 1.35
N VAL A 6 -37.45 -6.77 0.86
CA VAL A 6 -38.56 -7.35 1.65
C VAL A 6 -38.22 -8.72 2.28
N ARG A 7 -37.11 -9.36 1.88
CA ARG A 7 -36.67 -10.66 2.42
C ARG A 7 -35.80 -10.54 3.67
N GLU A 8 -35.26 -9.36 3.99
CA GLU A 8 -34.33 -9.22 5.11
C GLU A 8 -35.03 -8.78 6.40
N LYS A 9 -35.16 -9.69 7.39
CA LYS A 9 -35.66 -9.35 8.74
C LYS A 9 -34.80 -8.25 9.37
N LYS A 10 -35.46 -7.17 9.80
CA LYS A 10 -34.84 -6.04 10.51
C LYS A 10 -34.60 -6.40 11.97
N CYS A 11 -33.66 -5.70 12.58
CA CYS A 11 -33.35 -5.78 14.00
C CYS A 11 -34.59 -5.46 14.85
N GLU A 12 -34.87 -6.28 15.86
CA GLU A 12 -36.04 -6.13 16.75
C GLU A 12 -35.91 -4.95 17.74
N HIS A 13 -34.71 -4.39 17.91
CA HIS A 13 -34.53 -3.18 18.70
C HIS A 13 -35.29 -1.99 18.06
N GLY A 14 -36.14 -1.33 18.86
CA GLY A 14 -36.99 -0.23 18.42
C GLY A 14 -36.22 0.83 17.63
N GLY A 15 -36.75 1.21 16.46
CA GLY A 15 -36.13 2.22 15.59
C GLY A 15 -34.89 1.76 14.82
N CYS A 16 -34.45 0.50 14.93
CA CYS A 16 -33.26 0.04 14.23
C CYS A 16 -33.57 -0.44 12.80
N GLY A 17 -33.10 0.31 11.79
CA GLY A 17 -33.22 -0.07 10.37
C GLY A 17 -32.22 -1.14 9.88
N LYS A 18 -31.34 -1.66 10.74
CA LYS A 18 -30.28 -2.61 10.34
C LYS A 18 -30.83 -4.04 10.22
N GLY A 19 -30.25 -4.83 9.32
CA GLY A 19 -30.59 -6.26 9.19
C GLY A 19 -30.26 -7.06 10.45
N ALA A 20 -31.20 -7.88 10.90
CA ALA A 20 -31.00 -8.79 12.01
C ALA A 20 -30.12 -9.98 11.58
N SER A 21 -29.05 -10.25 12.31
CA SER A 21 -28.11 -11.35 12.01
C SER A 21 -27.67 -12.13 13.25
N PHE A 22 -27.97 -11.63 14.45
CA PHE A 22 -27.59 -12.21 15.72
C PHE A 22 -28.80 -12.81 16.45
N ASN A 23 -28.60 -13.98 17.03
CA ASN A 23 -29.55 -14.67 17.91
C ASN A 23 -28.79 -15.67 18.80
N PHE A 24 -29.46 -16.33 19.74
CA PHE A 24 -28.86 -17.42 20.50
C PHE A 24 -28.57 -18.66 19.63
N GLU A 25 -27.65 -19.49 20.09
CA GLU A 25 -27.24 -20.71 19.39
C GLU A 25 -28.42 -21.66 19.17
N GLY A 26 -28.47 -22.35 18.03
CA GLY A 26 -29.59 -23.21 17.62
C GLY A 26 -30.76 -22.48 16.93
N MET A 27 -30.82 -21.15 16.98
CA MET A 27 -31.90 -20.39 16.35
C MET A 27 -31.62 -20.12 14.86
N ALA A 28 -32.54 -20.50 13.98
CA ALA A 28 -32.36 -20.38 12.53
C ALA A 28 -32.35 -18.94 11.98
N ASN A 29 -32.96 -17.99 12.69
CA ASN A 29 -33.16 -16.62 12.22
C ASN A 29 -32.51 -15.59 13.15
N GLY A 30 -31.84 -14.59 12.59
CA GLY A 30 -31.33 -13.45 13.35
C GLY A 30 -32.48 -12.56 13.87
N ARG A 31 -32.38 -12.09 15.12
CA ARG A 31 -33.31 -11.15 15.76
C ARG A 31 -32.71 -9.77 15.97
N PHE A 32 -31.41 -9.70 16.23
CA PHE A 32 -30.70 -8.45 16.52
C PHE A 32 -29.58 -8.17 15.50
N CYS A 33 -29.22 -6.90 15.32
CA CYS A 33 -28.02 -6.54 14.57
C CYS A 33 -26.77 -6.61 15.48
N GLY A 34 -25.57 -6.51 14.90
CA GLY A 34 -24.32 -6.62 15.67
C GLY A 34 -24.12 -5.57 16.76
N GLN A 35 -24.81 -4.42 16.68
CA GLN A 35 -24.79 -3.39 17.73
C GLN A 35 -25.80 -3.65 18.86
N HIS A 36 -26.88 -4.37 18.57
CA HIS A 36 -27.95 -4.65 19.54
C HIS A 36 -27.94 -6.12 19.97
N LYS A 37 -26.84 -6.83 19.75
CA LYS A 37 -26.68 -8.19 20.26
C LYS A 37 -26.51 -8.14 21.77
N MET A 38 -27.13 -9.09 22.47
CA MET A 38 -26.90 -9.31 23.89
C MET A 38 -25.71 -10.25 24.09
N GLU A 39 -25.21 -10.32 25.32
CA GLU A 39 -24.24 -11.33 25.71
C GLU A 39 -24.80 -12.74 25.45
N GLY A 40 -23.94 -13.65 24.98
CA GLY A 40 -24.36 -14.99 24.54
C GLY A 40 -24.97 -15.08 23.14
N MET A 41 -25.31 -13.96 22.47
CA MET A 41 -25.82 -14.02 21.09
C MET A 41 -24.72 -14.20 20.05
N VAL A 42 -24.97 -15.10 19.11
CA VAL A 42 -24.09 -15.47 17.99
C VAL A 42 -24.67 -15.00 16.66
N ASN A 43 -23.81 -14.81 15.65
CA ASN A 43 -24.28 -14.53 14.30
C ASN A 43 -24.81 -15.83 13.70
N VAL A 44 -26.13 -15.92 13.49
CA VAL A 44 -26.83 -17.12 12.98
C VAL A 44 -27.03 -17.09 11.47
N LYS A 45 -26.84 -15.93 10.83
CA LYS A 45 -26.92 -15.80 9.36
C LYS A 45 -25.61 -16.21 8.68
N ASN A 46 -24.46 -15.90 9.28
CA ASN A 46 -23.16 -16.19 8.72
C ASN A 46 -22.61 -17.50 9.29
N LYS A 47 -22.24 -18.44 8.41
CA LYS A 47 -21.58 -19.69 8.81
C LYS A 47 -20.33 -19.38 9.64
N ARG A 48 -20.18 -20.08 10.77
CA ARG A 48 -19.05 -19.96 11.68
C ARG A 48 -18.19 -21.21 11.60
N CYS A 49 -16.97 -21.11 12.12
CA CYS A 49 -16.12 -22.27 12.33
C CYS A 49 -16.83 -23.28 13.24
N GLU A 50 -16.83 -24.55 12.86
CA GLU A 50 -17.50 -25.64 13.58
C GLU A 50 -16.83 -26.01 14.91
N HIS A 51 -15.61 -25.54 15.14
CA HIS A 51 -14.98 -25.65 16.46
C HIS A 51 -15.80 -24.90 17.52
N ALA A 52 -16.13 -25.59 18.62
CA ALA A 52 -16.94 -25.07 19.71
C ALA A 52 -16.43 -23.70 20.20
N GLY A 53 -17.35 -22.74 20.38
CA GLY A 53 -17.02 -21.39 20.81
C GLY A 53 -16.30 -20.52 19.78
N CYS A 54 -16.00 -21.00 18.58
CA CYS A 54 -15.29 -20.20 17.57
C CYS A 54 -16.23 -19.27 16.79
N SER A 55 -15.92 -17.97 16.82
CA SER A 55 -16.67 -16.94 16.09
C SER A 55 -16.09 -16.59 14.71
N LYS A 56 -14.96 -17.18 14.33
CA LYS A 56 -14.25 -16.88 13.08
C LYS A 56 -14.99 -17.46 11.87
N VAL A 57 -14.91 -16.76 10.74
CA VAL A 57 -15.45 -17.23 9.46
C VAL A 57 -14.66 -18.47 9.01
N PRO A 58 -15.34 -19.57 8.65
CA PRO A 58 -14.66 -20.75 8.17
C PRO A 58 -14.19 -20.53 6.73
N THR A 59 -13.00 -21.06 6.43
CA THR A 59 -12.39 -21.03 5.10
C THR A 59 -11.80 -22.38 4.69
N PHE A 60 -11.68 -23.32 5.63
CA PHE A 60 -11.05 -24.61 5.44
C PHE A 60 -12.04 -25.77 5.49
N ASN A 61 -11.76 -26.79 4.67
CA ASN A 61 -12.39 -28.11 4.71
C ASN A 61 -11.47 -29.13 4.01
N TYR A 62 -11.88 -30.38 3.82
CA TYR A 62 -11.15 -31.36 3.03
C TYR A 62 -11.21 -31.08 1.53
N ASP A 63 -10.36 -31.78 0.77
CA ASP A 63 -10.35 -31.67 -0.67
C ASP A 63 -11.68 -32.15 -1.30
N GLY A 64 -12.12 -31.51 -2.39
CA GLY A 64 -13.40 -31.76 -3.05
C GLY A 64 -14.64 -31.16 -2.36
N GLU A 65 -14.53 -30.84 -1.07
CA GLU A 65 -15.64 -30.30 -0.30
C GLU A 65 -15.93 -28.82 -0.58
N GLN A 66 -17.17 -28.51 -0.94
CA GLN A 66 -17.60 -27.13 -1.24
C GLN A 66 -17.96 -26.32 0.02
N GLN A 67 -18.25 -27.01 1.12
CA GLN A 67 -18.64 -26.34 2.37
C GLN A 67 -17.42 -25.87 3.15
N ARG A 68 -17.47 -24.65 3.69
CA ARG A 68 -16.43 -24.13 4.59
C ARG A 68 -16.82 -24.48 6.02
N ARG A 69 -15.99 -25.29 6.71
CA ARG A 69 -16.30 -25.82 8.05
C ARG A 69 -15.41 -25.24 9.15
N PHE A 70 -14.12 -25.06 8.87
CA PHE A 70 -13.15 -24.62 9.88
C PHE A 70 -12.45 -23.31 9.51
N CYS A 71 -12.06 -22.52 10.51
CA CYS A 71 -11.21 -21.34 10.29
C CYS A 71 -9.73 -21.76 10.20
N ALA A 72 -8.85 -20.84 9.79
CA ALA A 72 -7.41 -21.10 9.68
C ALA A 72 -6.76 -21.63 10.97
N HIS A 73 -7.28 -21.20 12.13
CA HIS A 73 -6.74 -21.60 13.44
C HIS A 73 -7.22 -23.00 13.88
N HIS A 74 -8.40 -23.42 13.44
CA HIS A 74 -8.99 -24.72 13.78
C HIS A 74 -8.97 -25.68 12.58
N LYS A 75 -8.05 -25.45 11.65
CA LYS A 75 -7.84 -26.29 10.48
C LYS A 75 -7.24 -27.62 10.95
N LEU A 76 -7.86 -28.74 10.59
CA LEU A 76 -7.31 -30.07 10.84
C LEU A 76 -6.25 -30.47 9.79
N PRO A 77 -5.34 -31.42 10.11
CA PRO A 77 -4.43 -31.99 9.12
C PRO A 77 -5.18 -32.50 7.88
N GLY A 78 -4.59 -32.27 6.70
CA GLY A 78 -5.21 -32.63 5.41
C GLY A 78 -6.28 -31.65 4.90
N MET A 79 -6.76 -30.71 5.71
CA MET A 79 -7.67 -29.67 5.21
C MET A 79 -6.95 -28.66 4.31
N VAL A 80 -7.71 -27.97 3.50
CA VAL A 80 -7.28 -26.98 2.51
C VAL A 80 -8.20 -25.76 2.57
N ASN A 81 -7.74 -24.62 2.06
CA ASN A 81 -8.60 -23.45 1.93
C ASN A 81 -9.57 -23.68 0.75
N VAL A 82 -10.85 -23.88 1.04
CA VAL A 82 -11.91 -24.10 0.04
C VAL A 82 -12.66 -22.80 -0.33
N ARG A 83 -12.25 -21.66 0.25
CA ARG A 83 -12.76 -20.35 -0.15
C ARG A 83 -12.19 -19.89 -1.49
N GLU A 84 -10.94 -20.22 -1.76
CA GLU A 84 -10.25 -19.83 -2.98
C GLU A 84 -10.46 -20.89 -4.05
N LYS A 85 -10.71 -20.45 -5.30
CA LYS A 85 -10.77 -21.37 -6.43
C LYS A 85 -9.41 -22.03 -6.61
N ARG A 86 -9.40 -23.34 -6.83
CA ARG A 86 -8.16 -24.08 -7.10
C ARG A 86 -7.80 -24.10 -8.56
N CYS A 87 -6.53 -24.37 -8.79
CA CYS A 87 -6.00 -24.68 -10.10
C CYS A 87 -6.75 -25.88 -10.71
N GLU A 88 -7.23 -25.74 -11.93
CA GLU A 88 -7.93 -26.79 -12.68
C GLU A 88 -7.01 -27.90 -13.19
N HIS A 89 -5.68 -27.74 -13.05
CA HIS A 89 -4.73 -28.79 -13.39
C HIS A 89 -4.89 -30.00 -12.46
N VAL A 90 -5.03 -31.19 -13.03
CA VAL A 90 -5.19 -32.46 -12.31
C VAL A 90 -4.08 -32.63 -11.27
N GLY A 91 -4.45 -32.98 -10.03
CA GLY A 91 -3.50 -33.16 -8.92
C GLY A 91 -2.91 -31.87 -8.33
N CYS A 92 -3.33 -30.68 -8.76
CA CYS A 92 -2.80 -29.42 -8.22
C CYS A 92 -3.63 -28.85 -7.06
N GLY A 93 -3.07 -28.86 -5.85
CA GLY A 93 -3.68 -28.24 -4.66
C GLY A 93 -3.52 -26.72 -4.54
N LYS A 94 -2.88 -26.04 -5.51
CA LYS A 94 -2.59 -24.60 -5.44
C LYS A 94 -3.82 -23.76 -5.80
N GLY A 95 -3.94 -22.58 -5.18
CA GLY A 95 -4.95 -21.59 -5.55
C GLY A 95 -4.77 -21.12 -7.00
N ALA A 96 -5.88 -20.98 -7.73
CA ALA A 96 -5.90 -20.41 -9.06
C ALA A 96 -5.77 -18.88 -8.99
N SER A 97 -4.92 -18.34 -9.85
CA SER A 97 -4.66 -16.90 -10.00
C SER A 97 -4.72 -16.45 -11.45
N CYS A 98 -4.54 -17.37 -12.40
CA CYS A 98 -4.31 -17.11 -13.80
C CYS A 98 -5.51 -17.46 -14.68
N ASN A 99 -5.72 -16.63 -15.69
CA ASN A 99 -6.58 -16.89 -16.84
C ASN A 99 -6.18 -15.95 -17.99
N PHE A 100 -6.82 -16.06 -19.15
CA PHE A 100 -6.63 -15.12 -20.26
C PHE A 100 -7.12 -13.70 -19.89
N GLU A 101 -6.55 -12.70 -20.56
CA GLU A 101 -7.00 -11.31 -20.47
C GLU A 101 -8.50 -11.20 -20.87
N GLY A 102 -9.23 -10.21 -20.34
CA GLY A 102 -10.71 -10.15 -20.45
C GLY A 102 -11.51 -11.08 -19.51
N MET A 103 -11.03 -12.29 -19.17
CA MET A 103 -11.75 -13.24 -18.30
C MET A 103 -11.72 -12.90 -16.79
N ALA A 104 -12.88 -12.76 -16.13
CA ALA A 104 -12.97 -12.40 -14.70
C ALA A 104 -12.69 -13.57 -13.73
N ASN A 105 -12.78 -14.81 -14.23
CA ASN A 105 -12.67 -16.03 -13.42
C ASN A 105 -11.20 -16.49 -13.38
N VAL A 106 -10.69 -16.95 -12.24
CA VAL A 106 -9.39 -17.65 -12.18
C VAL A 106 -9.57 -19.14 -12.48
N ARG A 107 -8.61 -19.74 -13.20
CA ARG A 107 -8.65 -21.18 -13.58
C ARG A 107 -7.38 -21.92 -13.19
N PHE A 108 -6.21 -21.33 -13.42
CA PHE A 108 -4.92 -22.01 -13.21
C PHE A 108 -4.07 -21.29 -12.16
N CYS A 109 -3.17 -22.00 -11.50
CA CYS A 109 -2.14 -21.35 -10.67
C CYS A 109 -0.99 -20.84 -11.55
N TRP A 110 -0.07 -20.07 -10.96
CA TRP A 110 1.07 -19.51 -11.70
C TRP A 110 1.96 -20.57 -12.38
N GLN A 111 2.06 -21.77 -11.81
CA GLN A 111 2.87 -22.86 -12.36
C GLN A 111 2.20 -23.61 -13.51
N HIS A 112 0.87 -23.64 -13.54
CA HIS A 112 0.10 -24.33 -14.58
C HIS A 112 -0.57 -23.34 -15.53
N LYS A 113 -0.04 -22.12 -15.61
CA LYS A 113 -0.49 -21.15 -16.61
C LYS A 113 0.04 -21.58 -17.97
N VAL A 114 -0.80 -21.52 -19.00
CA VAL A 114 -0.35 -21.68 -20.39
C VAL A 114 0.06 -20.33 -20.97
N GLU A 115 0.74 -20.34 -22.12
CA GLU A 115 1.12 -19.13 -22.83
C GLU A 115 -0.10 -18.23 -23.08
N GLY A 116 0.07 -16.92 -22.89
CA GLY A 116 -1.03 -15.94 -22.97
C GLY A 116 -1.87 -15.78 -21.70
N MET A 117 -1.73 -16.63 -20.67
CA MET A 117 -2.44 -16.43 -19.40
C MET A 117 -1.72 -15.43 -18.48
N VAL A 118 -2.52 -14.58 -17.83
CA VAL A 118 -2.08 -13.52 -16.90
C VAL A 118 -2.75 -13.70 -15.52
N ASP A 119 -2.16 -13.11 -14.48
CA ASP A 119 -2.80 -13.06 -13.16
C ASP A 119 -4.01 -12.11 -13.19
N VAL A 120 -5.21 -12.69 -13.19
CA VAL A 120 -6.47 -11.94 -13.26
C VAL A 120 -7.01 -11.55 -11.87
N THR A 121 -6.43 -12.06 -10.78
CA THR A 121 -6.77 -11.62 -9.40
C THR A 121 -6.39 -10.16 -9.17
N THR A 122 -5.39 -9.69 -9.92
CA THR A 122 -4.87 -8.32 -9.81
C THR A 122 -5.54 -7.34 -10.77
N ARG A 123 -6.57 -7.72 -11.54
CA ARG A 123 -7.23 -6.75 -12.46
C ARG A 123 -7.83 -5.55 -11.75
N ARG A 124 -8.48 -5.74 -10.60
CA ARG A 124 -8.95 -4.61 -9.78
C ARG A 124 -7.79 -3.78 -9.18
N LYS A 125 -6.57 -4.28 -9.29
CA LYS A 125 -5.31 -3.67 -8.85
C LYS A 125 -4.47 -3.17 -10.02
N ARG A 126 -5.02 -3.11 -11.24
CA ARG A 126 -4.36 -2.53 -12.42
C ARG A 126 -5.21 -1.43 -13.04
N CYS A 127 -4.53 -0.40 -13.49
CA CYS A 127 -5.11 0.69 -14.27
C CYS A 127 -5.74 0.12 -15.55
N GLU A 128 -6.91 0.64 -15.92
CA GLU A 128 -7.64 0.18 -17.11
C GLU A 128 -6.99 0.61 -18.43
N GLU A 129 -6.09 1.60 -18.39
CA GLU A 129 -5.22 1.94 -19.52
C GLU A 129 -4.38 0.74 -19.98
N ALA A 130 -4.42 0.44 -21.27
CA ALA A 130 -3.73 -0.70 -21.88
C ALA A 130 -2.23 -0.68 -21.56
N GLY A 131 -1.68 -1.83 -21.13
CA GLY A 131 -0.27 -1.96 -20.76
C GLY A 131 0.13 -1.29 -19.43
N CYS A 132 -0.80 -0.68 -18.68
CA CYS A 132 -0.47 -0.03 -17.42
C CYS A 132 -0.51 -0.98 -16.21
N GLY A 133 0.66 -1.34 -15.69
CA GLY A 133 0.78 -2.16 -14.48
C GLY A 133 0.59 -1.43 -13.14
N ARG A 134 0.18 -0.15 -13.13
CA ARG A 134 0.02 0.63 -11.89
C ARG A 134 -1.31 0.33 -11.21
N GLN A 135 -1.31 0.40 -9.88
CA GLN A 135 -2.54 0.28 -9.11
C GLN A 135 -3.48 1.47 -9.40
N PRO A 136 -4.76 1.23 -9.72
CA PRO A 136 -5.71 2.28 -9.96
C PRO A 136 -6.20 2.84 -8.62
N SER A 137 -6.30 4.16 -8.56
CA SER A 137 -6.87 4.87 -7.42
C SER A 137 -7.82 5.99 -7.83
N PHE A 138 -7.86 6.34 -9.11
CA PHE A 138 -8.63 7.44 -9.65
C PHE A 138 -9.89 6.97 -10.37
N ASN A 139 -10.99 7.67 -10.14
CA ASN A 139 -12.27 7.54 -10.86
C ASN A 139 -13.13 8.80 -10.61
N PHE A 140 -14.32 8.88 -11.18
CA PHE A 140 -15.27 9.96 -10.89
C PHE A 140 -15.80 9.90 -9.46
N GLU A 141 -16.21 11.05 -8.92
CA GLU A 141 -16.51 11.23 -7.49
C GLU A 141 -17.61 10.33 -6.93
N SER A 142 -18.58 9.94 -7.77
CA SER A 142 -19.65 9.00 -7.44
C SER A 142 -19.17 7.55 -7.28
N GLU A 143 -18.02 7.21 -7.86
CA GLU A 143 -17.54 5.84 -7.97
C GLU A 143 -16.67 5.45 -6.77
N GLN A 144 -16.88 4.25 -6.23
CA GLN A 144 -16.10 3.75 -5.08
C GLN A 144 -14.86 2.95 -5.50
N ARG A 145 -14.74 2.59 -6.78
CA ARG A 145 -13.66 1.78 -7.32
C ARG A 145 -12.73 2.65 -8.16
N GLY A 146 -11.43 2.60 -7.89
CA GLY A 146 -10.41 3.18 -8.78
C GLY A 146 -10.34 2.40 -10.10
N ARG A 147 -10.38 3.11 -11.23
CA ARG A 147 -10.24 2.56 -12.60
C ARG A 147 -8.90 2.94 -13.21
N PHE A 148 -8.40 4.13 -12.89
CA PHE A 148 -7.18 4.67 -13.48
C PHE A 148 -6.13 4.97 -12.40
N CYS A 149 -4.85 4.95 -12.78
CA CYS A 149 -3.78 5.45 -11.92
C CYS A 149 -3.63 6.96 -12.04
N SER A 150 -2.82 7.59 -11.19
CA SER A 150 -2.59 9.04 -11.21
C SER A 150 -2.07 9.60 -12.53
N GLN A 151 -1.45 8.76 -13.38
CA GLN A 151 -0.93 9.17 -14.69
C GLN A 151 -1.98 9.04 -15.81
N HIS A 152 -2.99 8.20 -15.63
CA HIS A 152 -4.03 7.94 -16.64
C HIS A 152 -5.40 8.42 -16.16
N LYS A 153 -5.44 9.28 -15.14
CA LYS A 153 -6.66 9.99 -14.76
C LYS A 153 -6.99 10.97 -15.88
N VAL A 154 -8.27 11.07 -16.26
CA VAL A 154 -8.74 12.16 -17.13
C VAL A 154 -9.27 13.31 -16.28
N GLU A 155 -9.54 14.45 -16.92
CA GLU A 155 -10.14 15.61 -16.26
C GLU A 155 -11.45 15.22 -15.56
N GLY A 156 -11.67 15.76 -14.36
CA GLY A 156 -12.81 15.40 -13.51
C GLY A 156 -12.65 14.12 -12.67
N MET A 157 -11.60 13.31 -12.86
CA MET A 157 -11.34 12.15 -12.00
C MET A 157 -10.59 12.51 -10.71
N VAL A 158 -11.05 11.94 -9.59
CA VAL A 158 -10.50 12.12 -8.23
C VAL A 158 -9.97 10.80 -7.66
N ASP A 159 -9.10 10.86 -6.65
CA ASP A 159 -8.63 9.65 -5.95
C ASP A 159 -9.75 9.10 -5.05
N VAL A 160 -10.52 8.13 -5.56
CA VAL A 160 -11.68 7.54 -4.89
C VAL A 160 -11.30 6.49 -3.83
N ILE A 161 -10.10 5.91 -3.94
CA ILE A 161 -9.63 4.88 -3.01
C ILE A 161 -9.16 5.49 -1.69
N HIS A 162 -8.56 6.68 -1.74
CA HIS A 162 -7.94 7.28 -0.57
C HIS A 162 -8.59 8.58 -0.10
N LYS A 163 -9.78 8.91 -0.61
CA LYS A 163 -10.47 10.19 -0.42
C LYS A 163 -10.61 10.61 1.06
N LYS A 164 -11.02 9.68 1.93
CA LYS A 164 -11.28 9.95 3.37
C LYS A 164 -10.01 10.09 4.21
N ASP A 165 -8.91 9.52 3.76
CA ASP A 165 -7.66 9.37 4.53
C ASP A 165 -6.58 10.39 4.13
N LYS A 166 -6.86 11.21 3.12
CA LYS A 166 -5.86 12.05 2.43
C LYS A 166 -6.16 13.54 2.46
N ARG A 167 -7.28 14.01 3.00
CA ARG A 167 -7.55 15.45 3.05
C ARG A 167 -7.58 15.94 4.48
N CYS A 168 -6.93 17.08 4.69
CA CYS A 168 -7.10 17.84 5.90
C CYS A 168 -8.58 18.20 6.04
N GLU A 169 -9.12 18.03 7.25
CA GLU A 169 -10.54 18.25 7.51
C GLU A 169 -10.96 19.72 7.42
N PHE A 170 -9.98 20.63 7.50
CA PHE A 170 -10.23 22.04 7.22
C PHE A 170 -10.82 22.22 5.81
N ALA A 171 -11.96 22.90 5.73
CA ALA A 171 -12.72 23.11 4.50
C ALA A 171 -11.83 23.74 3.40
N GLY A 172 -11.87 23.17 2.20
CA GLY A 172 -11.07 23.63 1.05
C GLY A 172 -9.57 23.30 1.13
N CYS A 173 -9.12 22.48 2.08
CA CYS A 173 -7.71 22.12 2.18
C CYS A 173 -7.36 20.80 1.45
N ASP A 174 -6.55 20.90 0.39
CA ASP A 174 -6.08 19.72 -0.35
C ASP A 174 -4.86 19.01 0.25
N LYS A 175 -4.27 19.55 1.32
CA LYS A 175 -3.06 18.99 1.94
C LYS A 175 -3.36 17.68 2.68
N HIS A 176 -2.40 16.75 2.66
CA HIS A 176 -2.50 15.52 3.43
C HIS A 176 -2.47 15.79 4.93
N PRO A 177 -3.40 15.19 5.71
CA PRO A 177 -3.39 15.32 7.15
C PRO A 177 -2.23 14.51 7.73
N THR A 178 -1.52 15.09 8.69
CA THR A 178 -0.42 14.45 9.43
C THR A 178 -0.50 14.69 10.93
N PHE A 179 -1.41 15.56 11.37
CA PHE A 179 -1.59 16.00 12.74
C PHE A 179 -2.95 15.58 13.29
N ASN A 180 -2.96 15.19 14.57
CA ASN A 180 -4.14 15.11 15.43
C ASN A 180 -3.68 15.03 16.90
N TYR A 181 -4.61 14.95 17.84
CA TYR A 181 -4.32 14.59 19.22
C TYR A 181 -3.81 13.14 19.33
N GLU A 182 -3.05 12.87 20.38
CA GLU A 182 -2.44 11.57 20.64
C GLU A 182 -3.47 10.43 20.65
N GLY A 183 -3.08 9.27 20.11
CA GLY A 183 -3.95 8.09 19.97
C GLY A 183 -5.04 8.19 18.89
N ARG A 184 -5.20 9.35 18.23
CA ARG A 184 -6.23 9.54 17.20
C ARG A 184 -5.66 9.52 15.78
N ALA A 185 -6.47 9.07 14.82
CA ALA A 185 -6.11 9.06 13.40
C ALA A 185 -5.88 10.48 12.87
N ARG A 186 -4.94 10.69 11.94
CA ARG A 186 -4.62 12.02 11.35
C ARG A 186 -5.87 12.73 10.79
N ARG A 187 -6.06 14.01 11.10
CA ARG A 187 -7.19 14.84 10.64
C ARG A 187 -6.77 16.18 10.01
N PHE A 188 -5.65 16.74 10.45
CA PHE A 188 -5.21 18.08 10.02
C PHE A 188 -3.81 18.06 9.40
N CYS A 189 -3.55 18.97 8.47
CA CYS A 189 -2.21 19.19 7.92
C CYS A 189 -1.40 20.15 8.80
N VAL A 190 -0.12 20.34 8.49
CA VAL A 190 0.77 21.21 9.28
C VAL A 190 0.27 22.66 9.40
N SER A 191 -0.38 23.19 8.37
CA SER A 191 -0.90 24.56 8.39
C SER A 191 -2.22 24.71 9.12
N HIS A 192 -2.92 23.60 9.42
CA HIS A 192 -4.21 23.61 10.11
C HIS A 192 -4.15 22.79 11.41
N LYS A 193 -2.95 22.59 11.98
CA LYS A 193 -2.81 21.98 13.30
C LYS A 193 -3.35 22.96 14.34
N LEU A 194 -4.11 22.46 15.30
CA LEU A 194 -4.52 23.23 16.47
C LEU A 194 -3.48 23.11 17.59
N GLN A 195 -3.55 23.98 18.58
CA GLN A 195 -2.71 23.91 19.77
C GLN A 195 -2.88 22.53 20.45
N GLY A 196 -1.76 21.90 20.83
CA GLY A 196 -1.75 20.56 21.42
C GLY A 196 -1.87 19.39 20.42
N MET A 197 -2.00 19.64 19.11
CA MET A 197 -1.95 18.57 18.11
C MET A 197 -0.52 18.14 17.79
N VAL A 198 -0.30 16.83 17.70
CA VAL A 198 1.00 16.21 17.44
C VAL A 198 1.01 15.53 16.06
N SER A 199 2.20 15.29 15.51
CA SER A 199 2.30 14.50 14.27
C SER A 199 2.04 13.02 14.57
N VAL A 200 0.86 12.53 14.19
CA VAL A 200 0.45 11.12 14.40
C VAL A 200 0.85 10.21 13.23
N SER A 201 1.45 10.76 12.17
CA SER A 201 1.93 9.99 11.01
C SER A 201 3.34 9.43 11.20
N SER A 202 4.09 9.95 12.17
CA SER A 202 5.46 9.53 12.46
C SER A 202 5.56 9.11 13.92
N ARG A 203 6.25 7.99 14.18
CA ARG A 203 6.49 7.52 15.55
C ARG A 203 7.35 8.56 16.29
N ARG A 204 6.97 8.92 17.51
CA ARG A 204 7.75 9.80 18.39
C ARG A 204 8.92 9.04 18.98
N CYS A 205 9.93 9.79 19.43
CA CYS A 205 10.98 9.27 20.27
C CYS A 205 10.37 8.64 21.54
N GLU A 206 10.83 7.44 21.91
CA GLU A 206 10.37 6.71 23.10
C GLU A 206 10.89 7.30 24.41
N HIS A 207 11.81 8.27 24.35
CA HIS A 207 12.23 9.01 25.53
C HIS A 207 11.07 9.86 26.09
N GLY A 208 10.82 9.74 27.40
CA GLY A 208 9.71 10.40 28.08
C GLY A 208 9.66 11.90 27.81
N GLY A 209 8.49 12.41 27.43
CA GLY A 209 8.30 13.82 27.12
C GLY A 209 8.91 14.32 25.80
N CYS A 210 9.62 13.49 25.04
CA CYS A 210 10.24 13.92 23.79
C CYS A 210 9.20 14.05 22.65
N GLU A 211 9.12 15.25 22.05
CA GLU A 211 8.25 15.60 20.92
C GLU A 211 8.87 15.30 19.56
N ILE A 212 10.16 14.96 19.54
CA ILE A 212 10.92 14.78 18.32
C ILE A 212 10.57 13.43 17.69
N LYS A 213 10.42 13.43 16.37
CA LYS A 213 10.21 12.22 15.58
C LYS A 213 11.35 11.21 15.79
N ALA A 214 11.00 9.95 16.03
CA ALA A 214 11.95 8.85 16.04
C ALA A 214 12.54 8.62 14.64
N SER A 215 13.86 8.56 14.60
CA SER A 215 14.63 8.28 13.39
C SER A 215 15.79 7.31 13.59
N TYR A 216 16.11 6.97 14.83
CA TYR A 216 17.22 6.10 15.21
C TYR A 216 16.70 4.79 15.80
N ASN A 217 17.40 3.71 15.46
CA ASN A 217 17.31 2.41 16.11
C ASN A 217 18.60 1.62 15.83
N PHE A 218 18.75 0.43 16.40
CA PHE A 218 19.82 -0.48 15.99
C PHE A 218 19.66 -0.91 14.53
N GLN A 219 20.79 -1.30 13.93
CA GLN A 219 20.81 -1.74 12.54
C GLN A 219 19.84 -2.93 12.36
N ASP A 220 19.07 -2.90 11.27
CA ASP A 220 18.02 -3.88 10.91
C ASP A 220 16.78 -3.95 11.82
N GLU A 221 16.79 -3.27 12.98
CA GLU A 221 15.61 -3.18 13.82
C GLU A 221 14.62 -2.11 13.35
N LYS A 222 13.38 -2.53 13.13
CA LYS A 222 12.26 -1.63 12.79
C LYS A 222 11.14 -1.79 13.81
N PRO A 223 10.42 -0.70 14.13
CA PRO A 223 10.54 0.66 13.56
C PRO A 223 11.51 1.56 14.33
N ALA A 224 11.69 2.82 13.91
CA ALA A 224 12.54 3.78 14.60
C ALA A 224 11.98 4.08 16.00
N ARG A 225 12.87 4.14 17.01
CA ARG A 225 12.50 4.27 18.43
C ARG A 225 12.93 5.60 19.03
N PHE A 226 14.10 6.15 18.64
CA PHE A 226 14.67 7.34 19.27
C PHE A 226 14.94 8.48 18.28
N CYS A 227 15.01 9.72 18.75
CA CYS A 227 15.48 10.86 17.95
C CYS A 227 17.02 10.95 17.96
N ALA A 228 17.58 11.97 17.29
CA ALA A 228 19.02 12.16 17.25
C ALA A 228 19.65 12.48 18.61
N GLU A 229 18.91 13.16 19.48
CA GLU A 229 19.35 13.58 20.82
C GLU A 229 19.25 12.44 21.83
N HIS A 230 18.26 11.56 21.68
CA HIS A 230 18.03 10.42 22.59
C HIS A 230 18.48 9.07 22.00
N LYS A 231 19.33 9.08 20.97
CA LYS A 231 19.92 7.84 20.45
C LYS A 231 20.91 7.29 21.46
N GLN A 232 20.93 5.98 21.62
CA GLN A 232 21.96 5.29 22.39
C GLN A 232 23.19 5.03 21.51
N GLU A 233 24.31 4.72 22.16
CA GLU A 233 25.51 4.27 21.46
C GLU A 233 25.20 3.03 20.61
N GLY A 234 25.73 2.99 19.39
CA GLY A 234 25.42 1.94 18.41
C GLY A 234 24.12 2.12 17.61
N MET A 235 23.24 3.08 17.95
CA MET A 235 22.04 3.33 17.15
C MET A 235 22.34 4.14 15.87
N VAL A 236 21.73 3.73 14.76
CA VAL A 236 21.85 4.35 13.44
C VAL A 236 20.53 4.94 12.98
N ASN A 237 20.59 5.93 12.09
CA ASN A 237 19.38 6.50 11.50
C ASN A 237 18.79 5.51 10.47
N ILE A 238 17.74 4.78 10.86
CA ILE A 238 17.11 3.76 10.01
C ILE A 238 16.12 4.33 8.99
N ASN A 239 15.82 5.63 9.05
CA ASN A 239 14.91 6.33 8.15
C ASN A 239 15.62 6.89 6.89
N ARG A 240 16.95 6.75 6.77
CA ARG A 240 17.65 7.05 5.52
C ARG A 240 17.24 6.02 4.47
N GLY A 241 16.61 6.48 3.39
CA GLY A 241 16.11 5.62 2.31
C GLY A 241 17.17 4.64 1.80
N ARG A 242 16.75 3.42 1.45
CA ARG A 242 17.58 2.36 0.86
C ARG A 242 18.57 2.98 -0.14
N GLY A 243 19.88 2.98 0.19
CA GLY A 243 20.95 3.37 -0.73
C GLY A 243 21.92 4.46 -0.25
N ILE A 244 21.78 5.03 0.95
CA ILE A 244 22.80 5.90 1.55
C ILE A 244 23.15 5.35 2.94
N THR A 245 24.00 4.32 2.96
CA THR A 245 24.69 3.93 4.19
C THR A 245 25.62 5.08 4.58
N SER A 246 25.76 5.33 5.88
CA SER A 246 26.69 6.29 6.50
C SER A 246 28.17 6.01 6.23
N ALA A 247 28.49 5.01 5.40
CA ALA A 247 29.85 4.54 5.15
C ALA A 247 30.57 5.31 4.04
N GLU A 248 29.86 5.91 3.09
CA GLU A 248 30.51 6.64 2.00
C GLU A 248 30.69 8.10 2.39
N LYS A 249 31.83 8.39 3.00
CA LYS A 249 32.32 9.76 3.21
C LYS A 249 33.07 10.20 1.95
N CYS A 250 33.18 11.51 1.76
CA CYS A 250 34.09 12.05 0.77
C CYS A 250 35.51 11.53 1.07
N GLN A 251 36.23 11.07 0.04
CA GLN A 251 37.57 10.50 0.15
C GLN A 251 38.61 11.51 0.67
N TYR A 252 38.31 12.81 0.58
CA TYR A 252 39.14 13.86 1.15
C TYR A 252 39.22 13.77 2.69
N PRO A 253 40.42 13.76 3.30
CA PRO A 253 40.59 13.68 4.75
C PRO A 253 39.75 14.72 5.49
N SER A 254 39.14 14.33 6.61
CA SER A 254 38.30 15.19 7.45
C SER A 254 37.02 15.75 6.79
N CYS A 255 36.64 15.29 5.60
CA CYS A 255 35.41 15.72 4.95
C CYS A 255 34.20 14.83 5.32
N ALA A 256 33.26 15.36 6.08
CA ALA A 256 32.01 14.66 6.45
C ALA A 256 30.90 14.74 5.37
N LYS A 257 31.14 15.42 4.24
CA LYS A 257 30.12 15.59 3.19
C LYS A 257 29.92 14.30 2.40
N THR A 258 28.67 14.06 1.99
CA THR A 258 28.32 12.90 1.17
C THR A 258 28.96 13.01 -0.23
N PRO A 259 29.67 11.98 -0.70
CA PRO A 259 30.24 11.98 -2.03
C PRO A 259 29.13 11.88 -3.09
N MET A 260 29.27 12.65 -4.17
CA MET A 260 28.36 12.67 -5.30
C MET A 260 29.08 12.64 -6.65
N PHE A 261 30.39 12.87 -6.65
CA PHE A 261 31.22 13.03 -7.84
C PHE A 261 32.27 11.92 -7.92
N ALA A 262 32.55 11.49 -9.14
CA ALA A 262 33.61 10.56 -9.51
C ALA A 262 33.90 10.70 -11.01
N GLU A 263 34.95 10.02 -11.48
CA GLU A 263 35.14 9.77 -12.90
C GLU A 263 33.99 8.92 -13.47
N LEU A 264 33.76 9.03 -14.77
CA LEU A 264 32.66 8.32 -15.43
C LEU A 264 32.83 6.80 -15.28
N GLY A 265 31.82 6.13 -14.73
CA GLY A 265 31.84 4.68 -14.48
C GLY A 265 32.42 4.27 -13.12
N GLN A 266 33.00 5.19 -12.35
CA GLN A 266 33.52 4.93 -11.01
C GLN A 266 32.45 5.18 -9.92
N PRO A 267 32.53 4.50 -8.76
CA PRO A 267 31.67 4.79 -7.62
C PRO A 267 31.94 6.21 -7.07
N ARG A 268 30.92 6.81 -6.44
CA ARG A 268 31.01 8.16 -5.85
C ARG A 268 32.12 8.23 -4.79
N LYS A 269 33.10 9.11 -4.99
CA LYS A 269 34.26 9.28 -4.10
C LYS A 269 34.35 10.69 -3.50
N PHE A 270 33.91 11.72 -4.21
CA PHE A 270 34.15 13.11 -3.82
C PHE A 270 32.85 13.91 -3.66
N CYS A 271 32.84 14.86 -2.73
CA CYS A 271 31.74 15.81 -2.58
C CYS A 271 31.85 16.96 -3.60
N GLY A 272 30.84 17.83 -3.70
CA GLY A 272 30.84 18.93 -4.66
C GLY A 272 31.95 19.98 -4.46
N LEU A 273 32.54 20.06 -3.26
CA LEU A 273 33.69 20.94 -2.98
C LEU A 273 35.03 20.29 -3.32
N HIS A 274 35.11 18.96 -3.35
CA HIS A 274 36.35 18.20 -3.56
C HIS A 274 36.34 17.45 -4.90
N LYS A 275 35.48 17.87 -5.84
CA LYS A 275 35.50 17.33 -7.19
C LYS A 275 36.71 17.90 -7.93
N ALA A 276 37.47 17.05 -8.62
CA ALA A 276 38.46 17.51 -9.58
C ALA A 276 37.79 17.93 -10.89
N GLU A 277 38.54 18.66 -11.72
CA GLU A 277 38.14 18.93 -13.09
C GLU A 277 37.91 17.61 -13.85
N GLY A 278 36.86 17.56 -14.67
CA GLY A 278 36.44 16.33 -15.37
C GLY A 278 35.57 15.35 -14.57
N MET A 279 35.43 15.49 -13.24
CA MET A 279 34.55 14.61 -12.46
C MET A 279 33.06 14.92 -12.67
N VAL A 280 32.25 13.87 -12.75
CA VAL A 280 30.82 13.93 -13.06
C VAL A 280 29.97 13.53 -11.87
N ASN A 281 28.74 14.03 -11.80
CA ASN A 281 27.82 13.69 -10.72
C ASN A 281 27.20 12.31 -10.97
N VAL A 282 27.74 11.27 -10.31
CA VAL A 282 27.31 9.87 -10.44
C VAL A 282 26.17 9.49 -9.48
N LYS A 283 25.66 10.44 -8.68
CA LYS A 283 24.50 10.20 -7.79
C LYS A 283 23.23 9.89 -8.57
N PHE A 284 23.11 10.43 -9.78
CA PHE A 284 21.96 10.27 -10.65
C PHE A 284 22.37 9.60 -11.96
N LYS A 285 21.44 8.91 -12.61
CA LYS A 285 21.69 8.39 -13.96
C LYS A 285 21.99 9.55 -14.91
N SER A 286 23.08 9.42 -15.66
CA SER A 286 23.45 10.33 -16.74
C SER A 286 22.54 10.12 -17.96
N CYS A 287 22.54 11.12 -18.84
CA CYS A 287 21.84 11.08 -20.11
C CYS A 287 22.41 9.97 -20.99
N GLN A 288 21.53 9.19 -21.62
CA GLN A 288 21.91 8.09 -22.50
C GLN A 288 22.15 8.53 -23.96
N PHE A 289 21.87 9.80 -24.29
CA PHE A 289 22.05 10.33 -25.64
C PHE A 289 23.49 10.17 -26.17
N SER A 290 24.49 10.48 -25.35
CA SER A 290 25.89 10.27 -25.69
C SER A 290 26.71 10.02 -24.42
N LYS A 291 27.84 9.33 -24.56
CA LYS A 291 28.79 9.10 -23.44
C LYS A 291 29.40 10.40 -22.91
N GLU A 292 29.37 11.47 -23.70
CA GLU A 292 29.85 12.80 -23.33
C GLU A 292 28.80 13.60 -22.56
N CYS A 293 27.52 13.21 -22.61
CA CYS A 293 26.45 13.92 -21.92
C CYS A 293 26.29 13.47 -20.46
N ASN A 294 27.00 14.17 -19.57
CA ASN A 294 26.95 13.91 -18.13
C ASN A 294 25.78 14.60 -17.39
N LYS A 295 24.81 15.15 -18.14
CA LYS A 295 23.63 15.80 -17.55
C LYS A 295 22.68 14.77 -16.97
N ARG A 296 22.05 15.12 -15.84
CA ARG A 296 21.10 14.25 -15.16
C ARG A 296 19.94 13.87 -16.08
N ALA A 297 19.69 12.58 -16.20
CA ALA A 297 18.51 12.07 -16.87
C ALA A 297 17.24 12.38 -16.04
N ILE A 298 16.28 13.04 -16.68
CA ILE A 298 14.96 13.38 -16.10
C ILE A 298 13.80 13.14 -17.09
N PHE A 299 14.07 12.76 -18.34
CA PHE A 299 13.09 12.43 -19.37
C PHE A 299 13.16 10.97 -19.76
N ARG A 300 12.03 10.40 -20.20
CA ARG A 300 11.90 9.03 -20.73
C ARG A 300 10.64 8.91 -21.58
N TYR A 301 10.53 7.86 -22.40
CA TYR A 301 9.23 7.47 -22.97
C TYR A 301 8.33 6.83 -21.91
N ALA A 302 7.01 6.93 -22.09
CA ALA A 302 6.02 6.40 -21.14
C ALA A 302 6.13 4.88 -20.91
N THR A 303 6.58 4.15 -21.94
CA THR A 303 6.79 2.70 -21.94
C THR A 303 8.05 2.27 -21.18
N GLU A 304 8.98 3.19 -20.92
CA GLU A 304 10.29 2.86 -20.38
C GLU A 304 10.36 3.01 -18.85
N ARG A 305 11.22 2.21 -18.20
CA ARG A 305 11.49 2.34 -16.76
C ARG A 305 12.73 3.22 -16.51
N GLY A 306 12.55 4.23 -15.65
CA GLY A 306 13.62 5.12 -15.22
C GLY A 306 13.91 6.23 -16.22
N ALA A 307 14.45 7.35 -15.74
CA ALA A 307 14.86 8.44 -16.61
C ALA A 307 16.09 8.05 -17.43
N LYS A 308 16.07 8.38 -18.73
CA LYS A 308 17.13 8.07 -19.68
C LYS A 308 17.77 9.32 -20.29
N PHE A 309 17.02 10.40 -20.47
CA PHE A 309 17.48 11.58 -21.21
C PHE A 309 17.46 12.84 -20.36
N CYS A 310 18.40 13.76 -20.59
CA CYS A 310 18.39 15.07 -19.94
C CYS A 310 17.45 16.04 -20.68
N GLY A 311 17.28 17.26 -20.16
CA GLY A 311 16.38 18.24 -20.77
C GLY A 311 16.81 18.77 -22.14
N GLN A 312 18.11 18.73 -22.44
CA GLN A 312 18.63 19.14 -23.75
C GLN A 312 18.55 18.02 -24.80
N HIS A 313 18.51 16.76 -24.37
CA HIS A 313 18.35 15.60 -25.24
C HIS A 313 16.97 14.97 -25.07
N LYS A 314 15.97 15.78 -24.73
CA LYS A 314 14.58 15.32 -24.75
C LYS A 314 14.17 15.20 -26.21
N LEU A 315 13.55 14.08 -26.56
CA LEU A 315 12.89 13.90 -27.85
C LEU A 315 11.39 14.09 -27.70
N GLU A 316 10.71 14.24 -28.83
CA GLU A 316 9.27 14.31 -28.88
C GLU A 316 8.63 13.05 -28.24
N GLY A 317 7.53 13.24 -27.52
CA GLY A 317 6.84 12.16 -26.80
C GLY A 317 7.48 11.73 -25.46
N MET A 318 8.61 12.31 -25.04
CA MET A 318 9.21 12.01 -23.73
C MET A 318 8.56 12.80 -22.59
N ILE A 319 8.30 12.11 -21.47
CA ILE A 319 7.72 12.69 -20.25
C ILE A 319 8.80 13.03 -19.21
N ASN A 320 8.62 14.15 -18.50
CA ASN A 320 9.49 14.54 -17.39
C ASN A 320 9.13 13.75 -16.13
N VAL A 321 10.06 12.96 -15.58
CA VAL A 321 9.80 12.12 -14.41
C VAL A 321 9.84 12.87 -13.07
N LYS A 322 10.30 14.13 -13.07
CA LYS A 322 10.40 14.96 -11.86
C LYS A 322 9.23 15.88 -11.64
N VAL A 323 8.47 16.20 -12.69
CA VAL A 323 7.24 16.97 -12.53
C VAL A 323 6.21 16.01 -11.96
N LYS A 324 6.00 16.07 -10.64
CA LYS A 324 4.73 15.66 -10.06
C LYS A 324 3.71 16.66 -10.60
N ILE A 325 3.04 16.30 -11.67
CA ILE A 325 1.90 17.07 -12.15
C ILE A 325 0.86 17.01 -11.02
N CYS A 326 0.61 18.16 -10.40
CA CYS A 326 -0.40 18.35 -9.36
C CYS A 326 -1.79 17.98 -9.89
#